data_AF-E4N5B4-F1
#
_entry.id   AF-E4N5B4-F1
#
_cell.length_a   1.000
_cell.length_b   1.000
_cell.length_c   1.000
_cell.angle_alpha   90.00
_cell.angle_beta   90.00
_cell.angle_gamma   90.00
#
_symmetry.space_group_name_H-M   'P 1'
#
loop_
_entity.id
_entity.type
_entity.pdbx_description
1 polymer ?
#
loop_
_entity_poly.entity_id
_entity_poly.type
_entity_poly.pdbx_seq_one_letter_code
_entity_poly.pdbx_strand_id
1 'polypeptide(L)'
;MSDLKMFRLGVDSRDVEVRGSTVALEVELQRRVEAGMERMLGIRFLASEYPTGPWHRGRVDSLGMDENGSPVVVEFKKGSDSGVVSQALSYLTWLKSSRLEFEALVRATTADR
;
A
#
# COMPACT_ATOMS: atom_id res chain seq x y z
N MET A 1 14.11 10.42 -21.98
CA MET A 1 13.25 11.42 -21.33
C MET A 1 14.13 12.24 -20.41
N SER A 2 14.17 13.55 -20.60
CA SER A 2 15.08 14.49 -19.94
C SER A 2 14.89 14.49 -18.42
N ASP A 3 16.00 14.32 -17.68
CA ASP A 3 16.06 14.31 -16.23
C ASP A 3 15.79 15.75 -15.71
N LEU A 4 14.56 16.01 -15.27
CA LEU A 4 14.15 17.33 -14.77
C LEU A 4 14.81 17.57 -13.41
N LYS A 5 15.73 18.53 -13.35
CA LYS A 5 16.43 18.91 -12.11
C LYS A 5 15.71 20.07 -11.44
N MET A 6 15.37 19.91 -10.16
CA MET A 6 14.77 20.95 -9.33
C MET A 6 15.80 21.45 -8.32
N PHE A 7 15.87 22.77 -8.13
CA PHE A 7 16.78 23.41 -7.18
C PHE A 7 15.97 24.25 -6.19
N ARG A 8 16.39 24.28 -4.93
CA ARG A 8 15.86 25.17 -3.90
C ARG A 8 16.91 26.23 -3.58
N LEU A 9 16.53 27.51 -3.65
CA LEU A 9 17.37 28.62 -3.24
C LEU A 9 17.54 28.59 -1.71
N GLY A 10 18.76 28.33 -1.25
CA GLY A 10 19.12 28.39 0.16
C GLY A 10 19.19 29.82 0.69
N VAL A 11 19.00 29.98 2.00
CA VAL A 11 19.08 31.29 2.69
C VAL A 11 20.49 31.91 2.58
N ASP A 12 21.49 31.09 2.27
CA ASP A 12 22.89 31.45 2.01
C ASP A 12 23.17 31.69 0.51
N SER A 13 22.13 31.84 -0.32
CA SER A 13 22.24 32.03 -1.79
C SER A 13 22.96 30.90 -2.51
N ARG A 14 23.01 29.70 -1.92
CA ARG A 14 23.47 28.49 -2.59
C ARG A 14 22.26 27.70 -3.07
N ASP A 15 22.29 27.33 -4.34
CA ASP A 15 21.29 26.44 -4.91
C ASP A 15 21.57 25.00 -4.44
N VAL A 16 20.60 24.41 -3.75
CA VAL A 16 20.65 23.00 -3.35
C VAL A 16 19.81 22.19 -4.32
N GLU A 17 20.42 21.23 -5.01
CA GLU A 17 19.68 20.27 -5.85
C GLU A 17 18.71 19.47 -4.98
N VAL A 18 17.42 19.61 -5.26
CA VAL A 18 16.37 18.80 -4.64
C VAL A 18 16.30 17.50 -5.41
N ARG A 19 16.98 16.47 -4.92
CA ARG A 19 16.86 15.13 -5.46
C ARG A 19 15.40 14.67 -5.35
N GLY A 20 14.78 14.35 -6.47
CA GLY A 20 13.47 13.71 -6.47
C GLY A 20 13.55 12.42 -5.66
N SER A 21 12.72 12.31 -4.61
CA SER A 21 12.60 11.06 -3.87
C SER A 21 11.48 10.24 -4.49
N THR A 22 11.84 9.17 -5.17
CA THR A 22 10.88 8.26 -5.82
C THR A 22 9.96 7.60 -4.79
N VAL A 23 10.46 7.41 -3.57
CA VAL A 23 9.73 6.88 -2.40
C VAL A 23 8.58 7.79 -1.96
N ALA A 24 8.68 9.11 -2.15
CA ALA A 24 7.63 10.02 -1.68
C ALA A 24 6.31 9.85 -2.44
N LEU A 25 6.33 9.44 -3.71
CA LEU A 25 5.11 9.39 -4.51
C LEU A 25 4.24 8.16 -4.19
N GLU A 26 4.85 6.97 -4.08
CA GLU A 26 4.12 5.74 -3.76
C GLU A 26 3.61 5.75 -2.31
N VAL A 27 4.44 6.16 -1.37
CA VAL A 27 4.05 6.29 0.04
C VAL A 27 2.96 7.36 0.23
N GLU A 28 3.05 8.49 -0.46
CA GLU A 28 2.01 9.53 -0.39
C GLU A 28 0.71 9.06 -1.05
N LEU A 29 0.78 8.36 -2.18
CA LEU A 29 -0.38 7.77 -2.84
C LEU A 29 -1.06 6.74 -1.93
N GLN A 30 -0.29 5.82 -1.35
CA GLN A 30 -0.77 4.84 -0.40
C GLN A 30 -1.48 5.52 0.77
N ARG A 31 -0.82 6.47 1.44
CA ARG A 31 -1.41 7.21 2.58
C ARG A 31 -2.72 7.91 2.22
N ARG A 32 -2.80 8.53 1.04
CA ARG A 32 -4.02 9.20 0.59
C ARG A 32 -5.14 8.21 0.33
N VAL A 33 -4.84 7.09 -0.31
CA VAL A 33 -5.82 6.04 -0.58
C VAL A 33 -6.27 5.40 0.72
N GLU A 34 -5.38 5.06 1.65
CA GLU A 34 -5.72 4.50 2.97
C GLU A 34 -6.62 5.45 3.78
N ALA A 35 -6.28 6.74 3.84
CA ALA A 35 -7.09 7.75 4.54
C ALA A 35 -8.47 8.00 3.91
N GLY A 36 -8.61 7.73 2.62
CA GLY A 36 -9.84 7.88 1.86
C GLY A 36 -10.60 6.58 1.59
N MET A 37 -10.03 5.42 1.96
CA MET A 37 -10.39 4.11 1.41
C MET A 37 -11.88 3.79 1.55
N GLU A 38 -12.43 4.04 2.73
CA GLU A 38 -13.84 3.78 3.03
C GLU A 38 -14.78 4.67 2.20
N ARG A 39 -14.44 5.96 2.06
CA ARG A 39 -15.26 6.91 1.28
C ARG A 39 -15.10 6.73 -0.23
N MET A 40 -13.90 6.39 -0.68
CA MET A 40 -13.57 6.32 -2.11
C MET A 40 -13.98 4.98 -2.73
N LEU A 41 -13.82 3.88 -1.98
CA LEU A 41 -13.94 2.53 -2.50
C LEU A 41 -14.95 1.66 -1.75
N GLY A 42 -15.58 2.16 -0.68
CA GLY A 42 -16.45 1.36 0.18
C GLY A 42 -15.71 0.29 0.97
N ILE A 43 -14.38 0.43 1.11
CA ILE A 43 -13.52 -0.58 1.73
C ILE A 43 -13.05 -0.06 3.08
N ARG A 44 -13.32 -0.83 4.12
CA ARG A 44 -12.78 -0.57 5.45
C ARG A 44 -11.30 -0.91 5.48
N PHE A 45 -10.48 0.06 5.81
CA PHE A 45 -9.05 -0.15 6.00
C PHE A 45 -8.77 -1.02 7.25
N LEU A 46 -7.86 -1.99 7.14
CA LEU A 46 -7.45 -2.87 8.24
C LEU A 46 -5.98 -2.69 8.62
N ALA A 47 -5.07 -2.70 7.63
CA ALA A 47 -3.63 -2.59 7.89
C ALA A 47 -2.86 -2.07 6.67
N SER A 48 -1.79 -1.33 6.92
CA SER A 48 -0.75 -1.00 5.95
C SER A 48 0.38 -2.01 6.07
N GLU A 49 1.09 -2.27 4.97
CA GLU A 49 2.36 -2.99 4.97
C GLU A 49 2.26 -4.36 5.66
N TYR A 50 1.15 -5.07 5.43
CA TYR A 50 0.79 -6.29 6.15
C TYR A 50 1.67 -7.47 5.70
N PRO A 51 2.42 -8.13 6.60
CA PRO A 51 3.29 -9.24 6.23
C PRO A 51 2.49 -10.51 5.91
N THR A 52 2.82 -11.20 4.80
CA THR A 52 2.15 -12.45 4.40
C THR A 52 2.75 -13.72 5.03
N GLY A 53 3.51 -13.54 6.11
CA GLY A 53 4.14 -14.63 6.86
C GLY A 53 5.36 -15.26 6.17
N PRO A 54 6.04 -16.18 6.87
CA PRO A 54 7.33 -16.74 6.47
C PRO A 54 7.27 -17.66 5.24
N TRP A 55 6.07 -18.17 4.90
CA TRP A 55 5.85 -19.05 3.75
C TRP A 55 5.71 -18.29 2.43
N HIS A 56 5.03 -17.14 2.45
CA HIS A 56 4.85 -16.30 1.26
C HIS A 56 5.93 -15.22 1.15
N ARG A 57 6.64 -14.88 2.25
CA ARG A 57 7.76 -13.92 2.33
C ARG A 57 7.49 -12.59 1.64
N GLY A 58 6.23 -12.19 1.56
CA GLY A 58 5.79 -10.96 0.91
C GLY A 58 5.16 -10.01 1.91
N ARG A 59 4.63 -8.93 1.36
CA ARG A 59 3.89 -7.92 2.08
C ARG A 59 2.76 -7.42 1.18
N VAL A 60 1.63 -7.12 1.78
CA VAL A 60 0.52 -6.43 1.13
C VAL A 60 0.65 -4.95 1.48
N ASP A 61 0.64 -4.06 0.49
CA ASP A 61 0.77 -2.62 0.74
C ASP A 61 -0.40 -2.10 1.58
N SER A 62 -1.64 -2.37 1.19
CA SER A 62 -2.82 -2.07 2.01
C SER A 62 -3.82 -3.21 1.99
N LEU A 63 -4.27 -3.61 3.19
CA LEU A 63 -5.27 -4.64 3.40
C LEU A 63 -6.55 -4.01 3.96
N GLY A 64 -7.69 -4.39 3.39
CA GLY A 64 -9.01 -3.90 3.76
C GLY A 64 -10.08 -4.99 3.74
N MET A 65 -11.31 -4.57 3.99
CA MET A 65 -12.50 -5.41 3.97
C MET A 65 -13.67 -4.67 3.29
N ASP A 66 -14.35 -5.33 2.36
CA ASP A 66 -15.54 -4.77 1.71
C ASP A 66 -16.80 -4.87 2.59
N GLU A 67 -17.92 -4.36 2.09
CA GLU A 67 -19.22 -4.39 2.77
C GLU A 67 -19.77 -5.81 3.04
N ASN A 68 -19.28 -6.82 2.31
CA ASN A 68 -19.67 -8.21 2.45
C ASN A 68 -18.74 -8.99 3.41
N GLY A 69 -17.73 -8.32 3.98
CA GLY A 69 -16.73 -8.97 4.82
C GLY A 69 -15.62 -9.68 4.05
N SER A 70 -15.51 -9.46 2.73
CA SER A 70 -14.46 -10.06 1.91
C SER A 70 -13.15 -9.30 2.05
N PRO A 71 -12.00 -9.98 2.12
CA PRO A 71 -10.70 -9.34 2.14
C PRO A 71 -10.41 -8.62 0.83
N VAL A 72 -9.86 -7.40 0.93
CA VAL A 72 -9.41 -6.60 -0.21
C VAL A 72 -7.94 -6.30 -0.08
N VAL A 73 -7.18 -6.57 -1.15
CA VAL A 73 -5.76 -6.22 -1.27
C VAL A 73 -5.63 -5.08 -2.26
N VAL A 74 -4.94 -4.01 -1.86
CA VAL A 74 -4.57 -2.88 -2.73
C VAL A 74 -3.06 -2.81 -2.80
N GLU A 75 -2.53 -2.79 -4.02
CA GLU A 75 -1.10 -2.74 -4.32
C GLU A 75 -0.82 -1.50 -5.18
N PHE A 76 0.26 -0.77 -4.87
CA PHE A 76 0.59 0.47 -5.56
C PHE A 76 1.76 0.26 -6.52
N LYS A 77 1.59 0.67 -7.79
CA LYS A 77 2.64 0.60 -8.81
C LYS A 77 2.67 1.89 -9.63
N LYS A 78 3.87 2.44 -9.85
CA LYS A 78 4.08 3.62 -10.70
C LYS A 78 3.84 3.38 -12.21
N GLY A 79 3.82 2.12 -12.67
CA GLY A 79 3.64 1.77 -14.08
C GLY A 79 3.15 0.33 -14.29
N SER A 80 2.94 -0.05 -15.55
CA SER A 80 2.54 -1.41 -15.94
C SER A 80 3.72 -2.37 -15.79
N ASP A 81 3.79 -3.03 -14.64
CA ASP A 81 4.76 -4.07 -14.33
C ASP A 81 4.22 -5.44 -14.79
N SER A 82 5.04 -6.22 -15.50
CA SER A 82 4.65 -7.55 -15.99
C SER A 82 4.47 -8.56 -14.84
N GLY A 83 4.97 -8.26 -13.64
CA GLY A 83 4.84 -9.10 -12.45
C GLY A 83 3.46 -9.08 -11.76
N VAL A 84 2.55 -8.17 -12.14
CA VAL A 84 1.28 -7.94 -11.41
C VAL A 84 0.41 -9.20 -11.30
N VAL A 85 0.35 -10.01 -12.36
CA VAL A 85 -0.45 -11.24 -12.36
C VAL A 85 0.10 -12.28 -11.38
N SER A 86 1.43 -12.43 -11.35
CA SER A 86 2.10 -13.36 -10.42
C SER A 86 1.89 -12.93 -8.97
N GLN A 87 1.99 -11.62 -8.72
CA GLN A 87 1.78 -11.03 -7.40
C GLN A 87 0.33 -11.19 -6.93
N ALA A 88 -0.64 -10.93 -7.81
CA ALA A 88 -2.07 -11.17 -7.52
C ALA A 88 -2.36 -12.64 -7.19
N LEU A 89 -1.78 -13.59 -7.93
CA LEU A 89 -1.94 -15.02 -7.66
C LEU A 89 -1.31 -15.44 -6.33
N SER A 90 -0.16 -14.85 -5.97
CA SER A 90 0.48 -15.05 -4.68
C SER A 90 -0.42 -14.60 -3.53
N TYR A 91 -1.04 -13.41 -3.63
CA TYR A 91 -1.97 -12.92 -2.63
C TYR A 91 -3.26 -13.74 -2.56
N LEU A 92 -3.80 -14.18 -3.69
CA LEU A 92 -4.97 -15.07 -3.69
C LEU A 92 -4.68 -16.38 -2.97
N THR A 93 -3.48 -16.92 -3.16
CA THR A 93 -3.03 -18.14 -2.48
C THR A 93 -2.89 -17.89 -0.97
N TRP A 94 -2.29 -16.77 -0.59
CA TRP A 94 -2.16 -16.35 0.81
C TRP A 94 -3.51 -16.14 1.49
N LEU A 95 -4.46 -15.44 0.86
CA LEU A 95 -5.81 -15.22 1.42
C LEU A 95 -6.54 -16.54 1.69
N LYS A 96 -6.36 -17.54 0.82
CA LYS A 96 -6.94 -18.87 1.01
C LYS A 96 -6.35 -19.62 2.20
N SER A 97 -5.04 -19.48 2.44
CA SER A 97 -4.36 -20.14 3.56
C SER A 97 -4.45 -19.39 4.89
N SER A 98 -4.81 -18.10 4.86
CA SER A 98 -4.66 -17.18 6.01
C SER A 98 -5.99 -16.72 6.60
N ARG A 99 -7.06 -17.50 6.42
CA ARG A 99 -8.42 -17.15 6.88
C ARG A 99 -8.47 -16.79 8.38
N LEU A 100 -7.86 -17.61 9.24
CA LEU A 100 -7.88 -17.38 10.69
C LEU A 100 -7.12 -16.11 11.09
N GLU A 101 -6.02 -15.83 10.40
CA GLU A 101 -5.20 -14.63 10.62
C GLU A 101 -5.98 -13.39 10.20
N PHE A 102 -6.68 -13.45 9.06
CA PHE A 102 -7.56 -12.38 8.60
C PHE A 102 -8.71 -12.12 9.58
N GLU A 103 -9.41 -13.17 10.02
CA GLU A 103 -10.49 -13.04 11.00
C GLU A 103 -9.98 -12.44 12.34
N ALA A 104 -8.77 -12.81 12.76
CA ALA A 104 -8.14 -12.23 13.95
C ALA A 104 -7.81 -10.75 13.76
N LEU A 105 -7.29 -10.37 12.59
CA LEU A 105 -7.02 -8.97 12.24
C LEU A 105 -8.30 -8.12 12.25
N VAL A 106 -9.38 -8.62 11.66
CA VAL A 106 -10.69 -7.93 11.65
C VAL A 106 -11.19 -7.73 13.09
N ARG A 107 -11.09 -8.75 13.95
CA ARG A 107 -11.47 -8.62 15.37
C ARG A 107 -10.64 -7.57 16.10
N ALA A 108 -9.32 -7.59 15.93
CA ALA A 108 -8.42 -6.65 16.58
C ALA A 108 -8.70 -5.19 16.17
N THR A 109 -8.91 -4.96 14.87
CA THR A 109 -9.15 -3.61 14.31
C THR A 109 -10.56 -3.08 14.58
N THR A 110 -11.54 -3.96 14.83
CA THR A 110 -12.91 -3.56 15.17
C THR A 110 -13.10 -3.35 16.67
N ALA A 111 -12.30 -4.01 17.52
CA ALA A 111 -12.36 -3.86 18.98
C ALA A 111 -11.73 -2.55 19.49
N ASP A 112 -10.88 -1.90 18.69
CA ASP A 112 -10.18 -0.65 19.03
C ASP A 112 -10.96 0.62 18.60
N ARG A 113 -12.25 0.48 18.24
CA ARG A 113 -13.17 1.59 17.89
C ARG A 113 -14.33 1.66 18.86
#